data_AF-A0A0N4XMG7-F1
#
_entry.id   AF-A0A0N4XMG7-F1
#
_cell.length_a   1.000
_cell.length_b   1.000
_cell.length_c   1.000
_cell.angle_alpha   90.00
_cell.angle_beta   90.00
_cell.angle_gamma   90.00
#
_symmetry.space_group_name_H-M   'P 1'
#
loop_
_entity.id
_entity.type
_entity.pdbx_description
1 polymer ?
#
loop_
_entity_poly.entity_id
_entity_poly.type
_entity_poly.pdbx_seq_one_letter_code
_entity_poly.pdbx_strand_id
1 'polypeptide(L)'
;MNESLFLLVQGVIDITVMISYFFFGTIRHSMVLSHFFWTYQSYYVASWCFTHTYVTVILRCFGVLLLSFQRYLSVCRYSGRLQRLVNESHRWVLPSLQFTVPILYSIPLLTITDVSFFAPDLLEVRVDKEKITVGL
;
A
#
# COMPACT_ATOMS: atom_id res chain seq x y z
N MET A 1 -13.64 20.36 -11.03
CA MET A 1 -14.50 19.44 -10.25
C MET A 1 -13.87 18.05 -10.04
N ASN A 2 -13.07 17.51 -10.97
CA ASN A 2 -12.41 16.20 -10.82
C ASN A 2 -11.33 16.18 -9.72
N GLU A 3 -10.63 17.29 -9.49
CA GLU A 3 -9.57 17.43 -8.47
C GLU A 3 -10.09 17.22 -7.04
N SER A 4 -11.27 17.76 -6.72
CA SER A 4 -11.90 17.62 -5.41
C SER A 4 -12.27 16.17 -5.08
N LEU A 5 -12.66 15.38 -6.09
CA LEU A 5 -12.98 13.96 -5.88
C LEU A 5 -11.71 13.14 -5.61
N PHE A 6 -10.64 13.38 -6.37
CA PHE A 6 -9.38 12.68 -6.14
C PHE A 6 -8.80 12.97 -4.74
N LEU A 7 -8.88 14.22 -4.29
CA LEU A 7 -8.51 14.62 -2.93
C LEU A 7 -9.33 13.89 -1.85
N LEU A 8 -10.64 13.75 -2.06
CA LEU A 8 -11.50 13.00 -1.13
C LEU A 8 -11.14 11.52 -1.09
N VAL A 9 -10.91 10.89 -2.25
CA VAL A 9 -10.51 9.47 -2.33
C VAL A 9 -9.17 9.26 -1.60
N GLN A 10 -8.20 10.12 -1.84
CA GLN A 10 -6.91 10.09 -1.14
C GLN A 10 -7.09 10.23 0.38
N GLY A 11 -7.92 11.16 0.83
CA GLY A 11 -8.20 11.36 2.26
C GLY A 11 -8.85 10.12 2.91
N VAL A 12 -9.83 9.51 2.25
CA VAL A 12 -10.48 8.28 2.74
C VAL A 12 -9.49 7.13 2.84
N ILE A 13 -8.62 6.99 1.83
CA ILE A 13 -7.53 6.01 1.83
C ILE A 13 -6.58 6.25 3.03
N ASP A 14 -6.14 7.50 3.22
CA ASP A 14 -5.20 7.86 4.28
C ASP A 14 -5.77 7.58 5.68
N ILE A 15 -7.06 7.86 5.90
CA ILE A 15 -7.76 7.55 7.15
C ILE A 15 -7.87 6.04 7.34
N THR A 16 -8.31 5.30 6.32
CA THR A 16 -8.45 3.84 6.37
C THR A 16 -7.13 3.18 6.74
N VAL A 17 -6.03 3.62 6.13
CA VAL A 17 -4.70 3.09 6.41
C VAL A 17 -4.25 3.44 7.84
N MET A 18 -4.52 4.66 8.34
CA MET A 18 -4.20 5.02 9.74
C MET A 18 -4.96 4.14 10.74
N ILE A 19 -6.24 3.87 10.49
CA ILE A 19 -7.05 2.96 11.33
C ILE A 19 -6.43 1.57 11.35
N SER A 20 -6.06 1.03 10.18
CA SER A 20 -5.39 -0.26 10.08
C SER A 20 -4.06 -0.27 10.84
N TYR A 21 -3.22 0.75 10.70
CA TYR A 21 -1.97 0.85 11.46
C TYR A 21 -2.18 0.86 12.97
N PHE A 22 -3.15 1.64 13.43
CA PHE A 22 -3.47 1.71 14.85
C PHE A 22 -3.98 0.37 15.38
N PHE A 23 -4.83 -0.31 14.60
CA PHE A 23 -5.36 -1.63 14.93
C PHE A 23 -4.25 -2.69 14.99
N PHE A 24 -3.42 -2.81 13.95
CA PHE A 24 -2.31 -3.76 13.92
C PHE A 24 -1.24 -3.44 14.98
N GLY A 25 -0.95 -2.16 15.22
CA GLY A 25 -0.03 -1.72 16.27
C GLY A 25 -0.53 -2.09 17.67
N THR A 26 -1.81 -1.85 17.94
CA THR A 26 -2.46 -2.20 19.22
C THR A 26 -2.46 -3.71 19.43
N ILE A 27 -2.78 -4.47 18.38
CA ILE A 27 -2.76 -5.94 18.41
C ILE A 27 -1.36 -6.46 18.75
N ARG A 28 -0.31 -5.90 18.12
CA ARG A 28 1.08 -6.32 18.32
C ARG A 28 1.59 -6.05 19.73
N HIS A 29 1.13 -4.97 20.38
CA HIS A 29 1.52 -4.65 21.75
C HIS A 29 0.79 -5.54 22.79
N SER A 30 -0.29 -6.20 22.40
CA SER A 30 -0.99 -7.13 23.31
C SER A 30 -0.30 -8.49 23.34
N MET A 31 0.23 -8.88 24.50
CA MET A 31 0.83 -10.21 24.72
C MET A 31 -0.17 -11.38 24.57
N VAL A 32 -1.48 -11.11 24.61
CA VAL A 32 -2.52 -12.13 24.45
C VAL A 32 -2.66 -12.55 23.00
N LEU A 33 -2.52 -11.61 22.05
CA LEU A 33 -2.65 -11.91 20.63
C LEU A 33 -1.34 -12.38 19.99
N SER A 34 -0.17 -12.14 20.59
CA SER A 34 1.10 -12.71 20.08
C SER A 34 1.06 -14.24 20.03
N HIS A 35 0.50 -14.90 21.05
CA HIS A 35 0.31 -16.35 21.07
C HIS A 35 -0.71 -16.82 20.00
N PHE A 36 -1.75 -16.02 19.74
CA PHE A 36 -2.72 -16.30 18.67
C PHE A 36 -2.07 -16.18 17.28
N PHE A 37 -1.31 -15.11 17.03
CA PHE A 37 -0.56 -14.93 15.77
C PHE A 37 0.49 -16.02 15.55
N TRP A 38 1.16 -16.49 16.60
CA TRP A 38 2.09 -17.62 16.54
C TRP A 38 1.39 -18.94 16.20
N THR A 39 0.24 -19.20 16.83
CA THR A 39 -0.55 -20.42 16.58
C THR A 39 -1.12 -20.46 15.17
N TYR A 40 -1.54 -19.31 14.62
CA TYR A 40 -2.08 -19.18 13.27
C TYR A 40 -1.05 -18.76 12.20
N GLN A 41 0.24 -18.74 12.54
CA GLN A 41 1.32 -18.40 11.60
C GLN A 41 1.30 -19.33 10.36
N SER A 42 0.95 -20.60 10.54
CA SER A 42 0.84 -21.60 9.45
C SER A 42 -0.34 -21.35 8.50
N TYR A 43 -1.33 -20.56 8.92
CA TYR A 43 -2.54 -20.24 8.15
C TYR A 43 -2.42 -18.91 7.39
N TYR A 44 -1.23 -18.56 6.88
CA TYR A 44 -1.03 -17.42 5.99
C TYR A 44 -1.24 -16.02 6.61
N VAL A 45 -1.68 -15.93 7.87
CA VAL A 45 -1.95 -14.66 8.60
C VAL A 45 -0.69 -13.80 8.68
N ALA A 46 0.47 -14.45 8.81
CA ALA A 46 1.79 -13.84 8.84
C ALA A 46 2.08 -13.05 7.56
N SER A 47 2.10 -13.76 6.44
CA SER A 47 2.35 -13.21 5.11
C SER A 47 1.29 -12.18 4.71
N TRP A 48 0.03 -12.40 5.12
CA TRP A 48 -1.05 -11.44 4.89
C TRP A 48 -0.80 -10.12 5.60
N CYS A 49 -0.48 -10.14 6.89
CA CYS A 49 -0.23 -8.91 7.66
C CYS A 49 0.96 -8.12 7.11
N PHE A 50 2.03 -8.82 6.72
CA PHE A 50 3.20 -8.21 6.10
C PHE A 50 2.84 -7.58 4.75
N THR A 51 2.21 -8.35 3.86
CA THR A 51 1.79 -7.88 2.53
C THR A 51 0.84 -6.69 2.66
N HIS A 52 -0.18 -6.78 3.51
CA HIS A 52 -1.14 -5.71 3.75
C HIS A 52 -0.43 -4.41 4.17
N THR A 53 0.52 -4.49 5.11
CA THR A 53 1.29 -3.33 5.56
C THR A 53 2.06 -2.69 4.39
N TYR A 54 2.82 -3.49 3.62
CA TYR A 54 3.58 -3.00 2.47
C TYR A 54 2.69 -2.36 1.40
N VAL A 55 1.58 -3.03 1.04
CA VAL A 55 0.64 -2.55 0.03
C VAL A 55 0.03 -1.20 0.45
N THR A 56 -0.33 -1.05 1.72
CA THR A 56 -0.91 0.21 2.22
C THR A 56 0.09 1.37 2.17
N VAL A 57 1.38 1.14 2.45
CA VAL A 57 2.42 2.19 2.30
C VAL A 57 2.55 2.63 0.86
N ILE A 58 2.69 1.66 -0.05
CA ILE A 58 2.88 1.95 -1.49
C ILE A 58 1.67 2.70 -2.04
N LEU A 59 0.46 2.28 -1.68
CA LEU A 59 -0.78 2.91 -2.11
C LEU A 59 -0.91 4.37 -1.61
N ARG A 60 -0.43 4.67 -0.39
CA ARG A 60 -0.36 6.06 0.12
C ARG A 60 0.70 6.89 -0.59
N CYS A 61 1.92 6.38 -0.69
CA CYS A 61 3.02 7.07 -1.36
C CYS A 61 2.65 7.41 -2.80
N PHE A 62 2.10 6.43 -3.53
CA PHE A 62 1.69 6.64 -4.92
C PHE A 62 0.52 7.62 -5.05
N GLY A 63 -0.45 7.56 -4.13
CA GLY A 63 -1.53 8.54 -4.05
C GLY A 63 -1.06 9.99 -3.88
N VAL A 64 -0.13 10.22 -2.94
CA VAL A 64 0.47 11.55 -2.71
C VAL A 64 1.32 12.01 -3.90
N LEU A 65 2.04 11.10 -4.56
CA LEU A 65 2.80 11.41 -5.78
C LEU A 65 1.89 11.83 -6.93
N LEU A 66 0.78 11.10 -7.17
CA LEU A 66 -0.20 11.44 -8.20
C LEU A 66 -0.86 12.79 -7.91
N LEU A 67 -1.17 13.08 -6.65
CA LEU A 67 -1.74 14.36 -6.21
C LEU A 67 -0.77 15.51 -6.48
N SER A 68 0.50 15.33 -6.13
CA SER A 68 1.56 16.30 -6.41
C SER A 68 1.72 16.53 -7.91
N PHE A 69 1.71 15.46 -8.70
CA PHE A 69 1.81 15.53 -10.16
C PHE A 69 0.61 16.25 -10.78
N GLN A 70 -0.60 15.96 -10.32
CA GLN A 70 -1.82 16.62 -10.78
C GLN A 70 -1.78 18.13 -10.49
N ARG A 71 -1.38 18.53 -9.27
CA ARG A 71 -1.22 19.95 -8.91
C ARG A 71 -0.14 20.63 -9.73
N TYR A 72 0.98 19.95 -9.96
CA TYR A 72 2.05 20.44 -10.82
C TYR A 72 1.56 20.69 -12.25
N LEU A 73 0.82 19.76 -12.84
CA LEU A 73 0.24 19.95 -14.17
C LEU A 73 -0.76 21.10 -14.22
N SER A 74 -1.61 21.21 -13.20
CA SER A 74 -2.62 22.28 -13.10
C SER A 74 -1.98 23.67 -13.07
N VAL A 75 -0.88 23.83 -12.33
CA VAL A 75 -0.18 25.11 -12.17
C VAL A 75 0.76 25.41 -13.33
N CYS A 76 1.59 24.44 -13.75
CA CYS A 76 2.67 24.70 -14.70
C CYS A 76 2.29 24.50 -16.17
N ARG A 77 1.20 23.79 -16.48
CA ARG A 77 0.88 23.33 -17.84
C ARG A 77 -0.59 23.56 -18.23
N TYR A 78 -1.12 24.75 -17.88
CA TYR A 78 -2.53 25.16 -18.10
C TYR A 78 -3.13 24.84 -19.49
N SER A 79 -2.33 24.81 -20.58
CA SER A 79 -2.79 24.46 -21.93
C SER A 79 -2.10 23.22 -22.57
N GLY A 80 -1.41 22.40 -21.77
CA GLY A 80 -0.68 21.24 -22.27
C GLY A 80 -1.60 20.08 -22.70
N ARG A 81 -1.16 19.28 -23.69
CA ARG A 81 -1.86 18.04 -24.12
C ARG A 81 -2.17 17.11 -22.94
N LEU A 82 -1.27 17.06 -21.95
CA LEU A 82 -1.43 16.26 -20.74
C LEU A 82 -2.60 16.73 -19.87
N GLN A 83 -2.80 18.04 -19.71
CA GLN A 83 -3.92 18.56 -18.93
C GLN A 83 -5.24 18.35 -19.66
N ARG A 84 -5.26 18.48 -20.99
CA ARG A 84 -6.41 18.09 -21.80
C ARG A 84 -6.70 16.60 -21.64
N LEU A 85 -5.70 15.73 -21.69
CA LEU A 85 -5.88 14.28 -21.47
C LEU A 85 -6.44 13.97 -20.08
N VAL A 86 -5.95 14.63 -19.02
CA VAL A 86 -6.44 14.43 -17.64
C VAL A 86 -7.84 15.02 -17.44
N ASN A 87 -8.15 16.14 -18.11
CA ASN A 87 -9.45 16.81 -18.01
C ASN A 87 -10.54 16.13 -18.86
N GLU A 88 -10.19 15.63 -20.05
CA GLU A 88 -11.04 14.81 -20.92
C GLU A 88 -11.14 13.36 -20.42
N SER A 89 -10.15 12.89 -19.66
CA SER A 89 -10.21 11.56 -19.05
C SER A 89 -11.33 11.45 -18.03
N HIS A 90 -11.93 10.27 -18.02
CA HIS A 90 -13.01 9.93 -17.12
C HIS A 90 -12.60 10.15 -15.66
N ARG A 91 -13.53 10.67 -14.84
CA ARG A 91 -13.33 11.08 -13.44
C ARG A 91 -12.72 10.01 -12.52
N TRP A 92 -12.74 8.76 -12.96
CA TRP A 92 -12.21 7.58 -12.26
C TRP A 92 -10.82 7.12 -12.70
N VAL A 93 -10.22 7.70 -13.75
CA VAL A 93 -8.92 7.23 -14.26
C VAL A 93 -7.81 7.39 -13.22
N LEU A 94 -7.77 8.52 -12.51
CA LEU A 94 -6.74 8.79 -11.49
C LEU A 94 -6.90 7.86 -10.26
N PRO A 95 -8.09 7.71 -9.65
CA PRO A 95 -8.32 6.69 -8.62
C PRO A 95 -8.00 5.28 -9.09
N SER A 96 -8.44 4.88 -10.28
CA SER A 96 -8.18 3.55 -10.81
C SER A 96 -6.68 3.29 -10.96
N LEU A 97 -5.93 4.24 -11.52
CA LEU A 97 -4.47 4.14 -11.63
C LEU A 97 -3.81 3.98 -10.25
N GLN A 98 -4.30 4.73 -9.25
CA GLN A 98 -3.80 4.65 -7.88
C GLN A 98 -3.98 3.27 -7.27
N PHE A 99 -5.04 2.53 -7.61
CA PHE A 99 -5.25 1.16 -7.15
C PHE A 99 -4.51 0.13 -8.03
N THR A 100 -4.47 0.33 -9.34
CA THR A 100 -3.86 -0.63 -10.27
C THR A 100 -2.37 -0.81 -10.00
N VAL A 101 -1.62 0.26 -9.74
CA VAL A 101 -0.17 0.19 -9.50
C VAL A 101 0.19 -0.63 -8.26
N PRO A 102 -0.36 -0.36 -7.05
CA PRO A 102 -0.10 -1.18 -5.88
C PRO A 102 -0.62 -2.61 -6.06
N ILE A 103 -1.76 -2.84 -6.71
CA ILE A 103 -2.23 -4.21 -6.99
C ILE A 103 -1.21 -4.96 -7.86
N LEU A 104 -0.77 -4.34 -8.96
CA LEU A 104 0.20 -4.95 -9.88
C LEU A 104 1.56 -5.21 -9.20
N TYR A 105 1.98 -4.29 -8.33
CA TYR A 105 3.19 -4.45 -7.51
C TYR A 105 3.04 -5.54 -6.44
N SER A 106 1.81 -5.79 -5.96
CA SER A 106 1.52 -6.82 -4.95
C SER A 106 1.56 -8.24 -5.50
N ILE A 107 1.31 -8.42 -6.81
CA ILE A 107 1.28 -9.74 -7.46
C ILE A 107 2.56 -10.56 -7.21
N PRO A 108 3.78 -10.05 -7.49
CA PRO A 108 5.00 -10.80 -7.19
C PRO A 108 5.20 -10.99 -5.67
N LEU A 109 4.76 -10.05 -4.85
CA LEU A 109 4.86 -10.16 -3.38
C LEU A 109 4.05 -11.34 -2.84
N LEU A 110 2.87 -11.61 -3.43
CA LEU A 110 2.01 -12.75 -3.09
C LEU A 110 2.60 -14.09 -3.51
N THR A 111 3.47 -14.12 -4.53
CA THR A 111 4.16 -15.36 -4.94
C THR A 111 5.30 -15.78 -3.99
N ILE A 112 5.78 -14.86 -3.14
CA ILE A 112 6.79 -15.16 -2.12
C ILE A 112 6.09 -15.75 -0.89
N THR A 113 5.94 -17.07 -0.88
CA THR A 113 5.23 -17.84 0.16
C THR A 113 6.14 -18.28 1.33
N ASP A 114 7.46 -18.15 1.18
CA ASP A 114 8.45 -18.58 2.18
C ASP A 114 8.78 -17.48 3.19
N VAL A 115 7.75 -16.97 3.89
CA VAL A 115 7.95 -15.92 4.89
C VAL A 115 7.56 -16.45 6.26
N SER A 116 8.56 -16.73 7.10
CA SER A 116 8.38 -17.22 8.47
C SER A 116 8.75 -16.13 9.49
N PHE A 117 8.01 -16.07 10.61
CA PHE A 117 8.35 -15.16 11.71
C PHE A 117 9.54 -15.69 12.51
N PHE A 118 10.46 -14.81 12.89
CA PHE A 118 11.75 -15.15 13.53
C PHE A 118 11.61 -15.53 15.01
N ALA A 119 10.67 -14.92 15.74
CA ALA A 119 10.49 -15.13 17.18
C ALA A 119 9.06 -14.75 17.64
N PRO A 120 8.48 -15.48 18.62
CA PRO A 120 7.14 -15.23 19.14
C PRO A 120 6.99 -13.86 19.83
N ASP A 121 8.10 -13.30 20.33
CA ASP A 121 8.11 -12.03 21.06
C ASP A 121 8.36 -10.81 20.16
N LEU A 122 8.99 -11.00 18.98
CA LEU A 122 9.33 -9.89 18.09
C LEU A 122 8.48 -9.84 16.81
N LEU A 123 7.81 -10.93 16.39
CA LEU A 123 7.00 -10.98 15.15
C LEU A 123 7.72 -10.35 13.94
N GLU A 124 9.06 -10.40 13.92
CA GLU A 124 9.86 -9.89 12.83
C GLU A 124 9.79 -10.88 11.68
N VAL A 125 9.40 -10.35 10.52
CA VAL A 125 9.22 -11.12 9.30
C VAL A 125 10.59 -11.36 8.69
N ARG A 126 11.07 -12.61 8.70
CA ARG A 126 12.31 -12.98 8.01
C ARG A 126 11.96 -13.25 6.54
N VAL A 127 12.33 -12.33 5.67
CA VAL A 127 12.46 -12.60 4.22
C VAL A 127 13.93 -12.90 3.99
N ASP A 128 14.25 -14.08 3.46
CA ASP A 128 15.64 -14.43 3.13
C ASP A 128 16.15 -13.49 2.04
N LYS A 129 17.22 -12.73 2.33
CA LYS A 129 17.73 -11.65 1.47
C LYS A 129 18.26 -12.17 0.11
N GLU A 130 18.58 -13.46 0.03
CA GLU A 130 19.03 -14.12 -1.19
C GLU A 130 17.94 -14.21 -2.28
N LYS A 131 16.65 -14.20 -1.92
CA LYS A 131 15.57 -14.24 -2.94
C LYS A 131 15.20 -12.84 -3.49
N ILE A 132 15.74 -11.77 -2.93
CA ILE A 132 15.44 -10.38 -3.29
C ILE A 132 16.55 -9.74 -4.14
N THR A 133 17.71 -10.38 -4.22
CA THR A 133 18.81 -9.96 -5.10
C THR A 133 18.85 -10.89 -6.29
N VAL A 134 18.52 -10.38 -7.48
CA VAL A 134 18.96 -11.04 -8.72
C VAL A 134 20.47 -11.08 -8.65
N GLY A 135 21.03 -12.29 -8.57
CA GLY A 135 22.45 -12.52 -8.38
C GLY A 135 23.28 -11.70 -9.35
N LEU A 136 24.11 -10.83 -8.79
CA LEU A 136 25.24 -10.21 -9.45
C LEU A 136 26.49 -10.57 -8.65
#